data_AF-A0A7V5WK88-F1
#
_entry.id   AF-A0A7V5WK88-F1
#
_cell.length_a   1.000
_cell.length_b   1.000
_cell.length_c   1.000
_cell.angle_alpha   90.00
_cell.angle_beta   90.00
_cell.angle_gamma   90.00
#
_symmetry.space_group_name_H-M   'P 1'
#
loop_
_entity.id
_entity.type
_entity.pdbx_description
1 polymer ?
#
loop_
_entity_poly.entity_id
_entity_poly.type
_entity_poly.pdbx_seq_one_letter_code
_entity_poly.pdbx_strand_id
1 'polypeptide(L)'
;MYFFDVLISGVWGFLSPWLFLNGWLAFLGMAATGLVYLRGRLALGNFLHNLFRFFSELVFHFVLLLAGFYIIYEFYNLGETRTEIITYGIVATVQMFNLLANISRKIDELLERARQ
;
A
#
# COMPACT_ATOMS: atom_id res chain seq x y z
N MET A 1 -27.77 -13.75 -1.02
CA MET A 1 -26.83 -12.80 -0.39
C MET A 1 -25.37 -13.21 -0.63
N TYR A 2 -25.00 -14.48 -0.39
CA TYR A 2 -23.62 -15.00 -0.53
C TYR A 2 -22.78 -14.62 -1.76
N PHE A 3 -23.36 -14.42 -2.94
CA PHE A 3 -22.57 -14.11 -4.14
C PHE A 3 -21.97 -12.70 -4.11
N PHE A 4 -22.71 -11.72 -3.58
CA PHE A 4 -22.26 -10.34 -3.51
C PHE A 4 -21.14 -10.18 -2.47
N ASP A 5 -21.25 -10.89 -1.36
CA ASP A 5 -20.28 -10.90 -0.27
C ASP A 5 -18.92 -11.44 -0.75
N VAL A 6 -18.95 -12.56 -1.49
CA VAL A 6 -17.76 -13.16 -2.12
C VAL A 6 -17.11 -12.22 -3.14
N LEU A 7 -17.91 -11.47 -3.92
CA LEU A 7 -17.37 -10.47 -4.85
C LEU A 7 -16.67 -9.33 -4.11
N ILE A 8 -17.26 -8.80 -3.03
CA ILE A 8 -16.63 -7.74 -2.23
C ILE A 8 -15.34 -8.27 -1.60
N SER A 9 -15.33 -9.46 -1.01
CA SER A 9 -14.12 -10.08 -0.46
C SER A 9 -13.02 -10.25 -1.51
N GLY A 10 -13.39 -10.63 -2.75
CA GLY A 10 -12.46 -10.72 -3.87
C GLY A 10 -11.88 -9.37 -4.27
N VAL A 11 -12.72 -8.35 -4.47
CA VAL A 11 -12.28 -6.98 -4.80
C VAL A 11 -11.37 -6.43 -3.70
N TRP A 12 -11.74 -6.64 -2.43
CA TRP A 12 -10.91 -6.20 -1.31
C TRP A 12 -9.59 -6.95 -1.22
N GLY A 13 -9.59 -8.27 -1.47
CA GLY A 13 -8.38 -9.07 -1.58
C GLY A 13 -7.43 -8.56 -2.67
N PHE A 14 -7.96 -7.94 -3.73
CA PHE A 14 -7.12 -7.31 -4.75
C PHE A 14 -6.59 -5.93 -4.33
N LEU A 15 -7.43 -5.10 -3.70
CA LEU A 15 -7.09 -3.73 -3.33
C LEU A 15 -6.18 -3.63 -2.10
N SER A 16 -6.39 -4.47 -1.09
CA SER A 16 -5.67 -4.37 0.18
C SER A 16 -4.15 -4.55 0.05
N PRO A 17 -3.62 -5.52 -0.73
CA PRO A 17 -2.17 -5.67 -0.91
C PRO A 17 -1.58 -4.51 -1.71
N TRP A 18 -2.34 -3.95 -2.65
CA TRP A 18 -1.91 -2.79 -3.44
C TRP A 18 -1.77 -1.54 -2.58
N LEU A 19 -2.77 -1.25 -1.74
CA LEU A 19 -2.72 -0.15 -0.77
C LEU A 19 -1.57 -0.33 0.22
N PHE A 20 -1.41 -1.54 0.77
CA PHE A 20 -0.32 -1.87 1.68
C PHE A 20 1.05 -1.65 1.04
N LEU A 21 1.26 -2.16 -0.18
CA LEU A 21 2.53 -2.00 -0.87
C LEU A 21 2.85 -0.53 -1.15
N ASN A 22 1.88 0.27 -1.61
CA ASN A 22 2.14 1.69 -1.88
C ASN A 22 2.46 2.46 -0.60
N GLY A 23 1.79 2.16 0.52
CA GLY A 23 2.17 2.69 1.83
C GLY A 23 3.60 2.28 2.21
N TRP A 24 3.94 1.00 2.06
CA TRP A 24 5.28 0.50 2.34
C TRP A 24 6.37 1.16 1.47
N LEU A 25 6.08 1.37 0.19
CA LEU A 25 6.95 2.05 -0.76
C LEU A 25 7.15 3.53 -0.40
N ALA A 26 6.10 4.21 0.04
CA ALA A 26 6.22 5.58 0.56
C ALA A 26 7.12 5.63 1.79
N PHE A 27 6.99 4.67 2.71
CA PHE A 27 7.90 4.53 3.86
C PHE A 27 9.36 4.33 3.44
N LEU A 28 9.62 3.44 2.47
CA LEU A 28 10.97 3.25 1.91
C LEU A 28 11.47 4.52 1.20
N GLY A 29 10.60 5.26 0.53
CA GLY A 29 10.89 6.55 -0.08
C GLY A 29 11.33 7.61 0.93
N MET A 30 10.68 7.68 2.10
CA MET A 30 11.12 8.53 3.21
C MET A 30 12.52 8.15 3.68
N ALA A 31 12.78 6.86 3.90
CA ALA A 31 14.09 6.37 4.32
C ALA A 31 15.19 6.68 3.30
N ALA A 32 14.91 6.46 2.01
CA ALA A 32 15.82 6.79 0.91
C ALA A 32 16.12 8.30 0.86
N THR A 33 15.09 9.14 1.00
CA THR A 33 15.23 10.60 1.04
C THR A 33 16.12 11.03 2.21
N GLY A 34 15.95 10.42 3.38
CA GLY A 34 16.83 10.63 4.54
C GLY A 34 18.29 10.27 4.26
N LEU A 35 18.53 9.11 3.62
CA LEU A 35 19.89 8.69 3.25
C LEU A 35 20.56 9.63 2.24
N VAL A 36 19.81 10.13 1.25
CA VAL A 36 20.35 11.07 0.25
C VAL A 36 20.69 12.42 0.89
N TYR A 37 19.84 12.91 1.81
CA TYR A 37 20.10 14.13 2.56
C TYR A 37 21.35 14.00 3.46
N LEU A 38 21.48 12.90 4.21
CA LEU A 38 22.66 12.64 5.05
C LEU A 38 23.97 12.56 4.25
N ARG A 39 23.90 12.19 2.96
CA ARG A 39 25.05 12.19 2.04
C ARG A 39 25.38 13.59 1.48
N GLY A 40 24.67 14.64 1.91
CA GLY A 40 24.87 16.01 1.44
C GLY A 40 24.46 16.24 -0.02
N ARG A 41 23.65 15.34 -0.60
CA ARG A 41 23.25 15.39 -2.01
C ARG A 41 21.89 16.08 -2.25
N LEU A 42 21.23 16.55 -1.19
CA LEU A 42 19.90 17.14 -1.27
C LEU A 42 19.83 18.41 -0.41
N ALA A 43 19.30 19.50 -0.96
CA ALA A 43 19.04 20.71 -0.20
C ALA A 43 17.92 20.46 0.84
N LEU A 44 17.97 21.17 1.97
CA LEU A 44 17.00 21.01 3.06
C LEU A 44 15.54 21.23 2.59
N GLY A 45 15.31 22.20 1.71
CA GLY A 45 13.97 22.45 1.14
C GLY A 45 13.42 21.25 0.37
N ASN A 46 14.23 20.65 -0.51
CA ASN A 46 13.85 19.46 -1.28
C ASN A 46 13.69 18.24 -0.37
N PHE A 47 14.54 18.10 0.65
CA PHE A 47 14.40 17.07 1.68
C PHE A 47 13.03 17.14 2.38
N LEU A 48 12.67 18.31 2.92
CA LEU A 48 11.40 18.49 3.62
C LEU A 48 10.20 18.28 2.70
N HIS A 49 10.28 18.76 1.45
CA HIS A 49 9.24 18.54 0.46
C HIS A 49 9.03 17.06 0.16
N ASN A 50 10.11 16.32 -0.16
CA ASN A 50 10.05 14.89 -0.46
C ASN A 50 9.59 14.08 0.76
N LEU A 51 10.07 14.43 1.96
CA LEU A 51 9.66 13.78 3.20
C LEU A 51 8.16 13.98 3.47
N PHE A 52 7.66 15.21 3.33
CA PHE A 52 6.25 15.51 3.52
C PHE A 52 5.37 14.81 2.49
N ARG A 53 5.80 14.76 1.22
CA ARG A 53 5.09 14.04 0.15
C ARG A 53 4.96 12.55 0.48
N PHE A 54 6.06 11.87 0.76
CA PHE A 54 6.03 10.44 1.09
C PHE A 54 5.28 10.17 2.40
N PHE A 55 5.40 11.05 3.40
CA PHE A 55 4.61 10.93 4.64
C PHE A 55 3.11 11.06 4.37
N SER A 56 2.69 12.02 3.54
CA SER A 56 1.29 12.22 3.16
C SER A 56 0.77 11.02 2.37
N GLU A 57 1.56 10.47 1.44
CA GLU A 57 1.23 9.24 0.72
C GLU A 57 1.08 8.05 1.69
N LEU A 58 2.00 7.86 2.62
CA LEU A 58 1.95 6.80 3.63
C LEU A 58 0.66 6.88 4.46
N VAL A 59 0.38 8.07 5.01
CA VAL A 59 -0.82 8.31 5.82
C VAL A 59 -2.08 8.08 4.99
N PHE A 60 -2.12 8.58 3.75
CA PHE A 60 -3.27 8.40 2.87
C PHE A 60 -3.57 6.92 2.60
N HIS A 61 -2.57 6.13 2.21
CA HIS A 61 -2.76 4.70 1.95
C HIS A 61 -3.16 3.93 3.21
N PHE A 62 -2.57 4.28 4.36
CA PHE A 62 -2.91 3.64 5.64
C PHE A 62 -4.35 3.96 6.07
N VAL A 63 -4.78 5.22 5.95
CA VAL A 63 -6.15 5.64 6.24
C VAL A 63 -7.14 4.94 5.32
N LEU A 64 -6.86 4.84 4.02
CA LEU A 64 -7.72 4.10 3.09
C LEU A 64 -7.80 2.62 3.43
N LEU A 65 -6.68 1.99 3.79
CA LEU A 65 -6.66 0.59 4.18
C LEU A 65 -7.50 0.35 5.44
N LEU A 66 -7.32 1.20 6.46
CA LEU A 66 -8.06 1.12 7.72
C LEU A 66 -9.56 1.39 7.51
N ALA A 67 -9.90 2.43 6.75
CA ALA A 67 -11.28 2.75 6.41
C ALA A 67 -11.95 1.62 5.63
N GLY A 68 -11.24 1.00 4.68
CA GLY A 68 -11.77 -0.13 3.93
C GLY A 68 -12.00 -1.36 4.81
N PHE A 69 -11.07 -1.71 5.70
CA PHE A 69 -11.29 -2.78 6.67
C PHE A 69 -12.44 -2.48 7.62
N TYR A 70 -12.53 -1.24 8.13
CA TYR A 70 -13.62 -0.81 9.01
C TYR A 70 -14.98 -0.93 8.31
N ILE A 71 -15.10 -0.44 7.07
CA ILE A 71 -16.33 -0.55 6.30
C ILE A 71 -16.71 -2.01 6.05
N ILE A 72 -15.76 -2.84 5.62
CA ILE A 72 -16.00 -4.24 5.27
C ILE A 72 -16.42 -5.06 6.49
N TYR A 73 -15.77 -4.83 7.64
CA TYR A 73 -16.05 -5.57 8.85
C TYR A 73 -17.32 -5.09 9.56
N GLU A 74 -17.48 -3.77 9.75
CA GLU A 74 -18.57 -3.22 10.57
C GLU A 74 -19.86 -2.96 9.79
N PHE A 75 -19.79 -2.58 8.51
CA PHE A 75 -21.00 -2.27 7.73
C PHE A 75 -21.50 -3.45 6.90
N TYR A 76 -20.58 -4.29 6.40
CA TYR A 76 -20.93 -5.42 5.53
C TYR A 76 -20.86 -6.78 6.24
N ASN A 77 -20.40 -6.84 7.50
CA ASN A 77 -20.19 -8.09 8.27
C ASN A 77 -19.41 -9.15 7.47
N LEU A 78 -18.44 -8.71 6.65
CA LEU A 78 -17.64 -9.60 5.82
C LEU A 78 -16.46 -10.16 6.60
N GLY A 79 -16.14 -11.43 6.33
CA GLY A 79 -15.12 -12.17 7.06
C GLY A 79 -15.69 -13.09 8.14
N GLU A 80 -17.02 -13.26 8.19
CA GLU A 80 -17.67 -14.23 9.07
C GLU A 80 -17.70 -15.63 8.46
N THR A 81 -17.83 -15.73 7.13
CA THR A 81 -17.93 -17.02 6.46
C THR A 81 -16.56 -17.52 6.00
N ARG A 82 -16.35 -18.85 6.06
CA ARG A 82 -15.11 -19.47 5.56
C ARG A 82 -14.88 -19.16 4.07
N THR A 83 -15.94 -19.05 3.28
CA THR A 83 -15.85 -18.77 1.85
C THR A 83 -15.28 -17.38 1.59
N GLU A 84 -15.76 -16.34 2.27
CA GLU A 84 -15.23 -14.98 2.16
C GLU A 84 -13.75 -14.90 2.52
N ILE A 85 -13.36 -15.52 3.64
CA ILE A 85 -11.97 -15.55 4.11
C ILE A 85 -11.07 -16.24 3.08
N ILE A 86 -11.50 -17.38 2.53
CA ILE A 86 -10.73 -18.11 1.51
C ILE A 86 -10.63 -17.29 0.22
N THR A 87 -11.73 -16.70 -0.25
CA THR A 87 -11.72 -15.87 -1.46
C THR A 87 -10.80 -14.67 -1.30
N TYR A 88 -10.90 -13.94 -0.18
CA TYR A 88 -10.00 -12.85 0.14
C TYR A 88 -8.54 -13.32 0.14
N GLY A 89 -8.24 -14.42 0.86
CA GLY A 89 -6.90 -14.96 0.99
C GLY A 89 -6.27 -15.36 -0.36
N ILE A 90 -7.04 -16.04 -1.22
CA ILE A 90 -6.57 -16.45 -2.55
C ILE A 90 -6.25 -15.22 -3.40
N VAL A 91 -7.19 -14.27 -3.50
CA VAL A 91 -7.01 -13.09 -4.35
C VAL A 91 -5.86 -12.22 -3.84
N ALA A 92 -5.78 -12.02 -2.52
CA ALA A 92 -4.69 -11.28 -1.89
C ALA A 92 -3.32 -11.93 -2.14
N THR A 93 -3.25 -13.26 -2.05
CA THR A 93 -2.00 -13.99 -2.29
C THR A 93 -1.55 -13.86 -3.74
N VAL A 94 -2.45 -14.06 -4.71
CA VAL A 94 -2.15 -13.91 -6.14
C VAL A 94 -1.66 -12.49 -6.43
N GLN A 95 -2.37 -11.49 -5.89
CA GLN A 95 -1.98 -10.10 -6.08
C GLN A 95 -0.62 -9.80 -5.44
N MET A 96 -0.34 -10.34 -4.26
CA MET A 96 0.94 -10.17 -3.59
C MET A 96 2.10 -10.77 -4.39
N PHE A 97 1.94 -11.93 -5.03
CA PHE A 97 2.95 -12.48 -5.94
C PHE A 97 3.20 -11.56 -7.15
N ASN A 98 2.15 -11.04 -7.77
CA ASN A 98 2.28 -10.08 -8.86
C ASN A 98 3.00 -8.81 -8.42
N LEU A 99 2.69 -8.31 -7.23
CA LEU A 99 3.32 -7.14 -6.65
C LEU A 99 4.80 -7.37 -6.33
N LEU A 100 5.15 -8.53 -5.77
CA LEU A 100 6.53 -8.93 -5.48
C LEU A 100 7.36 -9.04 -6.76
N ALA A 101 6.81 -9.62 -7.83
CA ALA A 101 7.51 -9.68 -9.12
C ALA A 101 7.85 -8.29 -9.69
N ASN A 102 7.07 -7.28 -9.33
CA ASN A 102 7.26 -5.89 -9.78
C ASN A 102 7.99 -5.01 -8.74
N ILE A 103 8.45 -5.56 -7.62
CA ILE A 103 8.98 -4.76 -6.52
C ILE A 103 10.30 -4.07 -6.87
N SER A 104 11.17 -4.74 -7.64
CA SER A 104 12.45 -4.17 -8.07
C SER A 104 12.23 -2.89 -8.87
N ARG A 105 11.39 -2.96 -9.90
CA ARG A 105 11.05 -1.78 -10.74
C ARG A 105 10.48 -0.64 -9.90
N LYS A 106 9.61 -0.95 -8.93
CA LYS A 106 9.02 0.05 -8.03
C LYS A 106 10.06 0.70 -7.11
N ILE A 107 11.05 -0.05 -6.66
CA ILE A 107 12.18 0.49 -5.87
C ILE A 107 13.03 1.41 -6.75
N ASP A 108 13.34 1.01 -7.98
CA ASP A 108 14.12 1.84 -8.91
C ASP A 108 13.42 3.18 -9.19
N GLU A 109 12.11 3.14 -9.46
CA GLU A 109 11.28 4.35 -9.63
C GLU A 109 11.30 5.27 -8.39
N LEU A 110 11.28 4.70 -7.17
CA LEU A 110 11.37 5.50 -5.95
C LEU A 110 12.73 6.16 -5.78
N LEU A 111 13.81 5.43 -6.08
CA LEU A 111 15.17 5.94 -5.99
C LEU A 111 15.40 7.07 -7.00
N GLU A 112 14.81 6.98 -8.19
CA GLU A 112 14.81 8.08 -9.17
C GLU A 112 14.03 9.29 -8.66
N ARG A 113 12.81 9.09 -8.12
CA ARG A 113 11.99 10.18 -7.57
C ARG A 113 12.60 10.86 -6.35
N ALA A 114 13.42 10.15 -5.57
CA ALA A 114 14.12 10.73 -4.41
C ALA A 114 15.35 11.56 -4.79
N ARG A 115 15.86 11.41 -6.03
CA ARG A 115 16.98 12.21 -6.57
C ARG A 115 16.54 13.51 -7.23
N GLN A 116 15.27 13.60 -7.61
CA GLN A 116 14.62 14.81 -8.12
C GLN A 116 14.28 15.76 -6.96
#